data_AF-A0A5F8H4R9-F1
#
_entry.id   AF-A0A5F8H4R9-F1
#
_cell.length_a   1.000
_cell.length_b   1.000
_cell.length_c   1.000
_cell.angle_alpha   90.00
_cell.angle_beta   90.00
_cell.angle_gamma   90.00
#
_symmetry.space_group_name_H-M   'P 1'
#
loop_
_entity.id
_entity.type
_entity.pdbx_description
1 polymer ?
#
loop_
_entity_poly.entity_id
_entity_poly.type
_entity_poly.pdbx_seq_one_letter_code
_entity_poly.pdbx_strand_id
1 'polypeptide(L)'
;GDDFSLIQQEIYMVKECKHCNIVAYFGSYLSREKLWICMEYCGGGSLQDIYHVTGPLSELQIAYVSDFGVAAKITATIAKRKSFIGTPYWMAPEVAAVEKNGGYNQLCDIWAVGITAIELGELQPPMFDLHPMRALFLMSKIKMHRFIDFERIKGTLDTTPKFLRPTAERLLTHSFVGQPGLSRALAVELLDKVNNPDNHAHYTEGDDDDFEPHAVVRHTIRSTNRNVRAERTASEINCMYFNLLMGACFSKVFDGCPLKINCATSWIHPDTKDQYIIFGTEDGIYTLNLNELHEATMEQLFPRKCTWLYVINNTLMSLSGKTFQLYSHNLIALFEQAKKPGLAAHIQTHRFPDRILPRKFALTTKIPDTKGCHKCCIVRNPYTGHKYLCGALQSGIVLLQWYEPMQKFMLIKHFDFPLPNPLNVFEMLVIPEQEYPMVCVALSKGTESSQVVQFETINLNSASSWFTEIGTDTVLVCLDRFVKIVNLQGKLKSSKKLASELSFDFCIESVVCLQDSVLAFWKHGMQGKSFKSDEVTQEISDETRVFRLLGSDRVVVLESRPTENPTAHSNLYILAGHENSY
;
A
#
# COMPACT_ATOMS: atom_id res chain seq x y z
N GLY A 1 1.24 25.25 24.37
CA GLY A 1 2.22 25.83 25.31
C GLY A 1 3.58 25.24 25.04
N ASP A 2 3.72 23.92 25.17
CA ASP A 2 4.99 23.20 25.10
C ASP A 2 5.57 23.01 23.69
N ASP A 3 4.76 23.00 22.63
CA ASP A 3 5.30 22.86 21.25
C ASP A 3 6.09 24.08 20.78
N PHE A 4 5.71 25.28 21.22
CA PHE A 4 6.37 26.50 20.77
C PHE A 4 7.78 26.65 21.35
N SER A 5 8.00 26.20 22.59
CA SER A 5 9.32 26.22 23.22
C SER A 5 10.28 25.23 22.58
N LEU A 6 9.79 24.04 22.15
CA LEU A 6 10.59 23.07 21.39
C LEU A 6 11.03 23.63 20.04
N ILE A 7 10.10 24.24 19.30
CA ILE A 7 10.40 24.86 17.99
C ILE A 7 11.37 26.04 18.16
N GLN A 8 11.21 26.87 19.20
CA GLN A 8 12.15 27.94 19.52
C GLN A 8 13.56 27.39 19.81
N GLN A 9 13.66 26.27 20.51
CA GLN A 9 14.93 25.61 20.80
C GLN A 9 15.58 25.06 19.52
N GLU A 10 14.82 24.49 18.60
CA GLU A 10 15.32 24.04 17.29
C GLU A 10 15.82 25.21 16.44
N ILE A 11 15.05 26.30 16.34
CA ILE A 11 15.48 27.52 15.63
C ILE A 11 16.76 28.08 16.24
N TYR A 12 16.86 28.10 17.57
CA TYR A 12 18.06 28.57 18.27
C TYR A 12 19.28 27.71 17.93
N MET A 13 19.15 26.37 17.97
CA MET A 13 20.24 25.47 17.59
C MET A 13 20.69 25.70 16.15
N VAL A 14 19.76 25.80 15.21
CA VAL A 14 20.05 26.02 13.78
C VAL A 14 20.71 27.38 13.55
N LYS A 15 20.30 28.43 14.29
CA LYS A 15 20.88 29.77 14.22
C LYS A 15 22.33 29.83 14.72
N GLU A 16 22.67 29.07 15.76
CA GLU A 16 24.02 29.03 16.34
C GLU A 16 24.99 28.15 15.54
N CYS A 17 24.49 27.24 14.71
CA CYS A 17 25.29 26.33 13.89
C CYS A 17 25.84 27.03 12.62
N LYS A 18 27.07 27.55 12.70
CA LYS A 18 27.78 28.15 11.55
C LYS A 18 28.92 27.26 11.06
N HIS A 19 28.69 26.48 10.01
CA HIS A 19 29.69 25.61 9.40
C HIS A 19 29.44 25.43 7.90
N CYS A 20 30.48 25.27 7.08
CA CYS A 20 30.37 25.11 5.62
C CYS A 20 29.70 23.82 5.14
N ASN A 21 29.44 22.89 6.06
CA ASN A 21 28.77 21.60 5.80
C ASN A 21 27.41 21.51 6.51
N ILE A 22 26.88 22.64 7.01
CA ILE A 22 25.53 22.76 7.56
C ILE A 22 24.82 23.83 6.74
N VAL A 23 23.59 23.53 6.34
CA VAL A 23 22.75 24.46 5.60
C VAL A 23 22.61 25.77 6.38
N ALA A 24 23.00 26.90 5.76
CA ALA A 24 23.00 28.18 6.46
C ALA A 24 21.58 28.65 6.79
N TYR A 25 21.39 29.16 8.00
CA TYR A 25 20.14 29.78 8.44
C TYR A 25 20.09 31.28 8.12
N PHE A 26 19.00 31.75 7.51
CA PHE A 26 18.81 33.16 7.17
C PHE A 26 17.79 33.88 8.06
N GLY A 27 16.74 33.20 8.51
CA GLY A 27 15.71 33.81 9.35
C GLY A 27 14.47 32.94 9.52
N SER A 28 13.56 33.37 10.40
CA SER A 28 12.28 32.69 10.63
C SER A 28 11.16 33.71 10.77
N TYR A 29 10.02 33.45 10.14
CA TYR A 29 8.87 34.35 10.10
C TYR A 29 7.59 33.60 10.47
N LEU A 30 6.77 34.17 11.35
CA LEU A 30 5.47 33.62 11.69
C LEU A 30 4.38 34.46 11.03
N SER A 31 3.58 33.87 10.15
CA SER A 31 2.50 34.56 9.46
C SER A 31 1.30 33.63 9.27
N ARG A 32 0.10 34.08 9.66
CA ARG A 32 -1.15 33.31 9.55
C ARG A 32 -1.03 31.90 10.14
N GLU A 33 -0.49 31.80 11.35
CA GLU A 33 -0.26 30.53 12.08
C GLU A 33 0.72 29.55 11.39
N LYS A 34 1.42 29.99 10.33
CA LYS A 34 2.46 29.23 9.67
C LYS A 34 3.84 29.78 10.01
N LEU A 35 4.72 28.91 10.49
CA LEU A 35 6.12 29.20 10.70
C LEU A 35 6.90 28.92 9.41
N TRP A 36 7.62 29.95 8.94
CA TRP A 36 8.52 29.88 7.80
C TRP A 36 9.95 29.92 8.32
N ILE A 37 10.79 28.96 7.90
CA ILE A 37 12.21 28.92 8.22
C ILE A 37 12.97 29.10 6.90
N CYS A 38 13.69 30.21 6.78
CA CYS A 38 14.48 30.54 5.59
C CYS A 38 15.91 30.02 5.76
N MET A 39 16.33 29.16 4.85
CA MET A 39 17.63 28.49 4.86
C MET A 39 18.28 28.58 3.46
N GLU A 40 19.57 28.27 3.40
CA GLU A 40 20.31 28.10 2.16
C GLU A 40 19.62 27.08 1.23
N TYR A 41 19.56 27.41 -0.06
CA TYR A 41 18.93 26.57 -1.07
C TYR A 41 19.94 25.58 -1.67
N CYS A 42 19.74 24.28 -1.42
CA CYS A 42 20.53 23.21 -2.01
C CYS A 42 19.87 22.69 -3.28
N GLY A 43 20.15 23.33 -4.43
CA GLY A 43 19.49 23.03 -5.71
C GLY A 43 19.70 21.60 -6.26
N GLY A 44 20.69 20.86 -5.76
CA GLY A 44 20.91 19.46 -6.10
C GLY A 44 19.97 18.47 -5.40
N GLY A 45 19.13 18.94 -4.47
CA GLY A 45 18.25 18.08 -3.68
C GLY A 45 19.01 17.26 -2.63
N SER A 46 18.36 16.22 -2.11
CA SER A 46 18.98 15.28 -1.17
C SER A 46 19.81 14.22 -1.91
N LEU A 47 20.77 13.60 -1.22
CA LEU A 47 21.47 12.43 -1.77
C LEU A 47 20.52 11.30 -2.14
N GLN A 48 19.40 11.21 -1.40
CA GLN A 48 18.28 10.35 -1.75
C GLN A 48 17.81 10.66 -3.17
N ASP A 49 17.37 11.88 -3.46
CA ASP A 49 16.90 12.29 -4.80
C ASP A 49 17.93 12.01 -5.91
N ILE A 50 19.23 12.17 -5.61
CA ILE A 50 20.32 11.91 -6.56
C ILE A 50 20.46 10.41 -6.87
N TYR A 51 20.64 9.56 -5.86
CA TYR A 51 20.80 8.12 -6.08
C TYR A 51 19.52 7.47 -6.62
N HIS A 52 18.37 8.12 -6.43
CA HIS A 52 17.09 7.75 -7.04
C HIS A 52 17.14 7.81 -8.58
N VAL A 53 18.04 8.64 -9.15
CA VAL A 53 18.25 8.77 -10.60
C VAL A 53 19.53 8.06 -11.05
N THR A 54 20.63 8.19 -10.32
CA THR A 54 21.95 7.71 -10.76
C THR A 54 22.21 6.23 -10.48
N GLY A 55 21.42 5.58 -9.62
CA GLY A 55 21.75 4.26 -9.08
C GLY A 55 22.80 4.33 -7.97
N PRO A 56 23.44 3.18 -7.63
CA PRO A 56 24.27 3.07 -6.43
C PRO A 56 25.55 3.88 -6.58
N LEU A 57 25.96 4.53 -5.49
CA LEU A 57 27.17 5.36 -5.48
C LEU A 57 28.42 4.48 -5.36
N SER A 58 29.48 4.89 -6.05
CA SER A 58 30.80 4.27 -5.91
C SER A 58 31.43 4.56 -4.55
N GLU A 59 32.42 3.75 -4.14
CA GLU A 59 33.15 3.94 -2.89
C GLU A 59 33.71 5.37 -2.73
N LEU A 60 34.24 5.96 -3.81
CA LEU A 60 34.79 7.32 -3.81
C LEU A 60 33.69 8.37 -3.61
N GLN A 61 32.55 8.21 -4.26
CA GLN A 61 31.40 9.11 -4.10
C GLN A 61 30.84 9.02 -2.67
N ILE A 62 30.69 7.81 -2.13
CA ILE A 62 30.27 7.57 -0.75
C ILE A 62 31.26 8.20 0.23
N ALA A 63 32.56 7.98 0.04
CA ALA A 63 33.60 8.57 0.88
C ALA A 63 33.59 10.10 0.86
N TYR A 64 33.40 10.71 -0.32
CA TYR A 64 33.33 12.16 -0.47
C TYR A 64 32.14 12.76 0.28
N VAL A 65 30.95 12.15 0.16
CA VAL A 65 29.75 12.65 0.86
C VAL A 65 29.74 12.27 2.35
N SER A 66 30.51 11.26 2.74
CA SER A 66 30.67 10.80 4.13
C SER A 66 31.71 11.60 4.92
N ASP A 67 32.30 12.65 4.33
CA ASP A 67 33.18 13.60 5.01
C ASP A 67 32.36 14.54 5.95
N PHE A 68 31.75 13.93 6.96
CA PHE A 68 30.90 14.60 7.95
C PHE A 68 31.72 15.35 9.02
N GLY A 69 32.63 16.23 8.60
CA GLY A 69 33.45 17.08 9.48
C GLY A 69 32.69 17.87 10.56
N VAL A 70 31.36 17.98 10.40
CA VAL A 70 30.43 18.67 11.30
C VAL A 70 30.17 17.95 12.62
N ALA A 71 30.12 16.61 12.62
CA ALA A 71 29.70 15.84 13.80
C ALA A 71 30.70 15.95 14.97
N ALA A 72 31.88 16.53 14.74
CA ALA A 72 32.91 16.76 15.75
C ALA A 72 32.73 18.08 16.54
N LYS A 73 32.08 19.11 15.99
CA LYS A 73 32.06 20.46 16.60
C LYS A 73 30.77 20.83 17.35
N ILE A 74 29.65 20.17 17.08
CA ILE A 74 28.34 20.53 17.70
C ILE A 74 28.12 19.82 19.04
N THR A 75 28.99 18.86 19.41
CA THR A 75 28.65 17.85 20.41
C THR A 75 29.42 17.90 21.71
N ALA A 76 30.13 19.01 21.96
CA ALA A 76 30.81 19.25 23.22
C ALA A 76 29.88 19.69 24.37
N THR A 77 28.60 20.01 24.11
CA THR A 77 27.70 20.65 25.10
C THR A 77 26.31 20.02 25.29
N ILE A 78 26.01 18.88 24.66
CA ILE A 78 24.67 18.28 24.72
C ILE A 78 24.61 17.15 25.77
N ALA A 79 23.74 17.29 26.77
CA ALA A 79 23.46 16.28 27.78
C ALA A 79 22.91 14.97 27.17
N LYS A 80 23.09 13.82 27.84
CA LYS A 80 22.54 12.53 27.41
C LYS A 80 21.04 12.65 27.11
N ARG A 81 20.62 12.28 25.90
CA ARG A 81 19.21 12.29 25.48
C ARG A 81 18.51 11.04 25.98
N LYS A 82 17.28 11.19 26.47
CA LYS A 82 16.43 10.09 26.97
C LYS A 82 15.22 9.80 26.08
N SER A 83 15.02 10.56 25.01
CA SER A 83 13.85 10.47 24.13
C SER A 83 14.04 9.43 23.01
N PHE A 84 13.04 8.58 22.79
CA PHE A 84 13.03 7.62 21.68
C PHE A 84 12.56 8.32 20.39
N ILE A 85 13.49 8.95 19.66
CA ILE A 85 13.21 9.71 18.44
C ILE A 85 14.25 9.35 17.38
N GLY A 86 13.81 9.04 16.16
CA GLY A 86 14.67 8.74 15.01
C GLY A 86 13.98 7.88 13.96
N THR A 87 14.62 7.72 12.80
CA THR A 87 14.14 6.84 11.72
C THR A 87 14.64 5.41 11.98
N PRO A 88 13.76 4.42 12.27
CA PRO A 88 14.17 3.14 12.88
C PRO A 88 15.30 2.37 12.19
N TYR A 89 15.37 2.39 10.85
CA TYR A 89 16.42 1.67 10.11
C TYR A 89 17.81 2.31 10.24
N TRP A 90 17.91 3.59 10.60
CA TRP A 90 19.17 4.30 10.84
C TRP A 90 19.46 4.48 12.33
N MET A 91 18.55 4.05 13.22
CA MET A 91 18.73 4.19 14.66
C MET A 91 19.77 3.21 15.19
N ALA A 92 20.66 3.70 16.05
CA ALA A 92 21.61 2.85 16.74
C ALA A 92 20.91 1.97 17.80
N PRO A 93 21.43 0.77 18.10
CA PRO A 93 20.82 -0.15 19.08
C PRO A 93 20.62 0.47 20.47
N GLU A 94 21.51 1.38 20.88
CA GLU A 94 21.38 2.08 22.16
C GLU A 94 20.25 3.12 22.19
N VAL A 95 19.87 3.67 21.03
CA VAL A 95 18.69 4.55 20.90
C VAL A 95 17.43 3.69 21.04
N ALA A 96 17.46 2.47 20.48
CA ALA A 96 16.38 1.50 20.64
C ALA A 96 16.13 1.09 22.09
N ALA A 97 17.20 1.04 22.89
CA ALA A 97 17.19 0.61 24.29
C ALA A 97 17.17 1.79 25.29
N VAL A 98 16.76 2.99 24.87
CA VAL A 98 16.92 4.23 25.66
C VAL A 98 16.25 4.14 27.04
N GLU A 99 15.09 3.49 27.13
CA GLU A 99 14.34 3.29 28.38
C GLU A 99 15.05 2.34 29.35
N LYS A 100 15.82 1.37 28.85
CA LYS A 100 16.58 0.40 29.66
C LYS A 100 17.96 0.91 30.07
N ASN A 101 18.62 1.68 29.20
CA ASN A 101 20.05 2.00 29.31
C ASN A 101 20.33 3.47 29.72
N GLY A 102 19.31 4.24 30.10
CA GLY A 102 19.48 5.57 30.70
C GLY A 102 19.97 6.65 29.72
N GLY A 103 19.68 6.51 28.43
CA GLY A 103 19.98 7.52 27.40
C GLY A 103 21.08 7.18 26.38
N TYR A 104 21.11 7.89 25.26
CA TYR A 104 22.15 7.81 24.23
C TYR A 104 22.95 9.13 24.13
N ASN A 105 24.09 9.05 23.45
CA ASN A 105 24.99 10.17 23.19
C ASN A 105 25.24 10.26 21.68
N GLN A 106 26.06 11.22 21.26
CA GLN A 106 26.33 11.54 19.86
C GLN A 106 26.97 10.44 19.03
N LEU A 107 27.43 9.37 19.66
CA LEU A 107 27.92 8.22 18.93
C LEU A 107 26.81 7.55 18.12
N CYS A 108 25.52 7.76 18.46
CA CYS A 108 24.40 7.31 17.63
C CYS A 108 24.45 7.90 16.21
N ASP A 109 24.98 9.11 16.03
CA ASP A 109 25.08 9.74 14.71
C ASP A 109 26.14 9.06 13.85
N ILE A 110 27.22 8.56 14.46
CA ILE A 110 28.24 7.75 13.77
C ILE A 110 27.65 6.44 13.27
N TRP A 111 26.71 5.83 14.00
CA TRP A 111 25.97 4.67 13.51
C TRP A 111 25.10 5.01 12.31
N ALA A 112 24.34 6.12 12.40
CA ALA A 112 23.49 6.57 11.30
C ALA A 112 24.30 6.83 10.02
N VAL A 113 25.49 7.44 10.13
CA VAL A 113 26.44 7.61 9.01
C VAL A 113 26.80 6.27 8.36
N GLY A 114 27.05 5.22 9.17
CA GLY A 114 27.33 3.89 8.63
C GLY A 114 26.15 3.29 7.87
N ILE A 115 24.94 3.41 8.41
CA ILE A 115 23.74 2.96 7.70
C ILE A 115 23.51 3.77 6.43
N THR A 116 23.74 5.08 6.46
CA THR A 116 23.67 5.93 5.26
C THR A 116 24.71 5.52 4.22
N ALA A 117 25.94 5.17 4.60
CA ALA A 117 26.93 4.65 3.66
C ALA A 117 26.46 3.36 2.97
N ILE A 118 25.82 2.45 3.72
CA ILE A 118 25.19 1.24 3.14
C ILE A 118 24.06 1.64 2.20
N GLU A 119 23.17 2.52 2.63
CA GLU A 119 22.05 3.02 1.82
C GLU A 119 22.53 3.64 0.49
N LEU A 120 23.64 4.39 0.49
CA LEU A 120 24.17 4.98 -0.73
C LEU A 120 24.75 3.94 -1.70
N GLY A 121 25.27 2.81 -1.18
CA GLY A 121 25.82 1.72 -1.99
C GLY A 121 24.79 0.65 -2.40
N GLU A 122 23.77 0.40 -1.57
CA GLU A 122 22.75 -0.64 -1.77
C GLU A 122 21.35 -0.07 -2.07
N LEU A 123 21.22 1.26 -2.09
CA LEU A 123 20.00 2.03 -2.41
C LEU A 123 18.85 1.87 -1.41
N GLN A 124 19.10 1.16 -0.31
CA GLN A 124 18.22 1.01 0.83
C GLN A 124 19.03 0.66 2.08
N PRO A 125 18.58 1.02 3.28
CA PRO A 125 19.24 0.58 4.50
C PRO A 125 19.04 -0.93 4.73
N PRO A 126 19.85 -1.57 5.58
CA PRO A 126 19.66 -2.97 5.96
C PRO A 126 18.26 -3.23 6.55
N MET A 127 17.70 -4.40 6.28
CA MET A 127 16.40 -4.85 6.80
C MET A 127 15.20 -3.96 6.44
N PHE A 128 15.30 -3.16 5.36
CA PHE A 128 14.23 -2.28 4.89
C PHE A 128 12.91 -2.98 4.55
N ASP A 129 12.94 -4.30 4.34
CA ASP A 129 11.76 -5.13 4.10
C ASP A 129 11.03 -5.56 5.38
N LEU A 130 11.66 -5.42 6.55
CA LEU A 130 11.08 -5.78 7.85
C LEU A 130 10.31 -4.61 8.45
N HIS A 131 9.24 -4.90 9.19
CA HIS A 131 8.56 -3.86 9.96
C HIS A 131 9.56 -3.07 10.83
N PRO A 132 9.52 -1.72 10.88
CA PRO A 132 10.59 -0.91 11.48
C PRO A 132 10.95 -1.29 12.92
N MET A 133 9.95 -1.65 13.74
CA MET A 133 10.20 -2.12 15.12
C MET A 133 10.88 -3.50 15.17
N ARG A 134 10.58 -4.38 14.21
CA ARG A 134 11.24 -5.68 14.07
C ARG A 134 12.67 -5.49 13.57
N ALA A 135 12.90 -4.59 12.62
CA ALA A 135 14.24 -4.19 12.20
C ALA A 135 15.04 -3.67 13.41
N LEU A 136 14.48 -2.74 14.18
CA LEU A 136 15.12 -2.19 15.38
C LEU A 136 15.44 -3.25 16.43
N PHE A 137 14.53 -4.19 16.69
CA PHE A 137 14.77 -5.32 17.59
C PHE A 137 15.90 -6.23 17.09
N LEU A 138 15.92 -6.54 15.79
CA LEU A 138 16.94 -7.39 15.20
C LEU A 138 18.29 -6.68 15.06
N MET A 139 18.32 -5.37 14.87
CA MET A 139 19.54 -4.55 14.89
C MET A 139 20.29 -4.67 16.21
N SER A 140 19.59 -4.92 17.33
CA SER A 140 20.23 -5.20 18.62
C SER A 140 20.88 -6.59 18.72
N LYS A 141 20.59 -7.50 17.77
CA LYS A 141 20.99 -8.92 17.78
C LYS A 141 21.88 -9.35 16.62
N ILE A 142 21.81 -8.65 15.49
CA ILE A 142 22.53 -9.02 14.26
C ILE A 142 23.91 -8.37 14.24
N LYS A 143 24.93 -9.13 13.83
CA LYS A 143 26.26 -8.61 13.49
C LYS A 143 26.25 -8.07 12.06
N MET A 144 26.59 -6.79 11.86
CA MET A 144 26.52 -6.06 10.57
C MET A 144 27.54 -6.49 9.50
N HIS A 145 28.55 -7.30 9.85
CA HIS A 145 29.60 -7.84 8.96
C HIS A 145 29.17 -8.53 7.64
N ARG A 146 27.87 -8.73 7.39
CA ARG A 146 27.35 -9.42 6.19
C ARG A 146 26.83 -8.49 5.09
N PHE A 147 26.73 -7.18 5.33
CA PHE A 147 26.07 -6.22 4.42
C PHE A 147 27.02 -5.23 3.74
N ILE A 148 28.34 -5.38 3.91
CA ILE A 148 29.32 -4.41 3.41
C ILE A 148 30.53 -5.15 2.84
N ASP A 149 30.66 -5.19 1.50
CA ASP A 149 31.88 -5.68 0.82
C ASP A 149 33.03 -4.65 0.81
N PHE A 150 32.80 -3.41 1.25
CA PHE A 150 33.84 -2.40 1.43
C PHE A 150 34.77 -2.76 2.61
N GLU A 151 35.87 -3.47 2.33
CA GLU A 151 36.89 -3.85 3.34
C GLU A 151 37.38 -2.68 4.21
N ARG A 152 37.34 -1.46 3.67
CA ARG A 152 37.86 -0.25 4.33
C ARG A 152 36.87 0.38 5.33
N ILE A 153 35.57 0.12 5.23
CA ILE A 153 34.56 0.62 6.20
C ILE A 153 34.40 -0.34 7.41
N LYS A 154 34.83 -1.60 7.26
CA LYS A 154 34.73 -2.65 8.29
C LYS A 154 35.42 -2.29 9.62
N GLY A 155 36.41 -1.39 9.62
CA GLY A 155 37.15 -1.01 10.83
C GLY A 155 36.51 0.07 11.70
N THR A 156 35.55 0.85 11.18
CA THR A 156 35.06 2.09 11.82
C THR A 156 33.58 2.07 12.17
N LEU A 157 32.80 1.22 11.52
CA LEU A 157 31.34 1.15 11.66
C LEU A 157 30.84 -0.24 12.11
N ASP A 158 31.76 -1.18 12.35
CA ASP A 158 31.46 -2.55 12.75
C ASP A 158 31.26 -2.65 14.27
N THR A 159 30.08 -3.17 14.65
CA THR A 159 29.67 -3.86 15.90
C THR A 159 30.20 -3.36 17.24
N THR A 160 30.82 -2.18 17.29
CA THR A 160 31.54 -1.73 18.46
C THR A 160 30.48 -1.35 19.49
N PRO A 161 30.49 -1.98 20.69
CA PRO A 161 29.71 -1.52 21.82
C PRO A 161 29.79 -0.01 21.93
N LYS A 162 28.75 0.67 22.42
CA LYS A 162 28.69 2.14 22.56
C LYS A 162 30.01 2.80 23.01
N PHE A 163 30.80 2.10 23.84
CA PHE A 163 32.09 2.54 24.40
C PHE A 163 33.31 2.45 23.46
N LEU A 164 33.20 1.73 22.34
CA LEU A 164 34.30 1.49 21.39
C LEU A 164 34.07 2.17 20.03
N ARG A 165 32.90 2.77 19.79
CA ARG A 165 32.61 3.50 18.54
C ARG A 165 33.51 4.76 18.46
N PRO A 166 34.24 4.99 17.34
CA PRO A 166 35.09 6.16 17.21
C PRO A 166 34.25 7.44 17.21
N THR A 167 34.82 8.54 17.71
CA THR A 167 34.24 9.88 17.57
C THR A 167 34.35 10.34 16.11
N ALA A 168 33.55 11.34 15.73
CA ALA A 168 33.64 11.95 14.41
C ALA A 168 35.07 12.41 14.07
N GLU A 169 35.76 13.07 15.01
CA GLU A 169 37.15 13.51 14.84
C GLU A 169 38.11 12.35 14.53
N ARG A 170 37.93 11.21 15.19
CA ARG A 170 38.73 10.00 14.93
C ARG A 170 38.33 9.32 13.62
N LEU A 171 37.07 9.46 13.19
CA LEU A 171 36.61 8.93 11.92
C LEU A 171 37.19 9.71 10.73
N LEU A 172 37.39 11.02 10.89
CA LEU A 172 38.01 11.89 9.87
C LEU A 172 39.47 11.54 9.58
N THR A 173 40.17 10.86 10.49
CA THR A 173 41.54 10.37 10.25
C THR A 173 41.57 9.01 9.56
N HIS A 174 40.41 8.41 9.29
CA HIS A 174 40.32 7.09 8.68
C HIS A 174 40.68 7.14 7.19
N SER A 175 41.40 6.11 6.72
CA SER A 175 41.88 6.02 5.32
C SER A 175 40.77 6.11 4.27
N PHE A 176 39.53 5.78 4.63
CA PHE A 176 38.35 5.88 3.76
C PHE A 176 37.99 7.33 3.40
N VAL A 177 38.03 8.25 4.36
CA VAL A 177 37.74 9.69 4.15
C VAL A 177 39.00 10.53 3.95
N GLY A 178 40.17 10.00 4.30
CA GLY A 178 41.48 10.64 4.07
C GLY A 178 42.16 10.23 2.74
N GLN A 179 41.47 9.51 1.85
CA GLN A 179 42.07 9.03 0.60
C GLN A 179 42.25 10.16 -0.43
N PRO A 180 43.31 10.12 -1.26
CA PRO A 180 43.50 11.09 -2.33
C PRO A 180 42.39 10.96 -3.38
N GLY A 181 41.96 12.10 -3.96
CA GLY A 181 40.95 12.14 -5.02
C GLY A 181 39.53 12.50 -4.56
N LEU A 182 39.29 12.60 -3.26
CA LEU A 182 38.02 13.13 -2.74
C LEU A 182 37.95 14.64 -3.00
N SER A 183 37.16 15.03 -4.00
CA SER A 183 37.00 16.43 -4.39
C SER A 183 35.58 16.70 -4.89
N ARG A 184 35.23 17.99 -5.00
CA ARG A 184 33.94 18.44 -5.53
C ARG A 184 33.61 17.87 -6.91
N ALA A 185 34.60 17.43 -7.68
CA ALA A 185 34.39 16.78 -8.96
C ALA A 185 33.46 15.56 -8.87
N LEU A 186 33.53 14.77 -7.78
CA LEU A 186 32.69 13.58 -7.59
C LEU A 186 31.20 13.94 -7.45
N ALA A 187 30.90 15.05 -6.76
CA ALA A 187 29.52 15.53 -6.65
C ALA A 187 29.02 16.17 -7.96
N VAL A 188 29.89 16.85 -8.70
CA VAL A 188 29.55 17.39 -10.03
C VAL A 188 29.21 16.25 -10.99
N GLU A 189 30.00 15.17 -11.00
CA GLU A 189 29.72 13.99 -11.82
C GLU A 189 28.35 13.37 -11.51
N LEU A 190 27.98 13.30 -10.22
CA LEU A 190 26.65 12.82 -9.82
C LEU A 190 25.54 13.74 -10.33
N LEU A 191 25.69 15.05 -10.19
CA LEU A 191 24.70 16.01 -10.69
C LEU A 191 24.60 15.99 -12.22
N ASP A 192 25.72 15.83 -12.92
CA ASP A 192 25.73 15.69 -14.37
C ASP A 192 24.99 14.42 -14.83
N LYS A 193 25.11 13.31 -14.09
CA LYS A 193 24.33 12.09 -14.31
C LYS A 193 22.84 12.29 -14.06
N VAL A 194 22.46 13.04 -13.01
CA VAL A 194 21.06 13.39 -12.74
C VAL A 194 20.48 14.25 -13.87
N ASN A 195 21.26 15.22 -14.35
CA ASN A 195 20.85 16.15 -15.39
C ASN A 195 20.88 15.54 -16.80
N ASN A 196 21.69 14.50 -17.03
CA ASN A 196 21.87 13.84 -18.34
C ASN A 196 21.79 12.30 -18.22
N PRO A 197 20.62 11.74 -17.88
CA PRO A 197 20.45 10.31 -17.62
C PRO A 197 20.69 9.40 -18.85
N ASP A 198 20.63 9.94 -20.07
CA ASP A 198 20.72 9.16 -21.32
C ASP A 198 22.15 8.77 -21.75
N ASN A 199 23.20 9.40 -21.19
CA ASN A 199 24.58 9.28 -21.69
C ASN A 199 25.44 8.19 -21.02
N HIS A 200 24.95 7.50 -19.99
CA HIS A 200 25.75 6.56 -19.19
C HIS A 200 25.06 5.20 -19.00
N ALA A 201 25.09 4.34 -20.02
CA ALA A 201 24.71 2.93 -19.88
C ALA A 201 25.96 2.06 -19.63
N HIS A 202 26.03 1.29 -18.53
CA HIS A 202 27.07 0.27 -18.33
C HIS A 202 26.50 -1.07 -17.82
N TYR A 203 26.80 -2.11 -18.62
CA TYR A 203 27.07 -3.53 -18.40
C TYR A 203 26.44 -4.29 -17.21
N THR A 204 25.76 -5.39 -17.54
CA THR A 204 25.39 -6.47 -16.60
C THR A 204 25.77 -7.83 -17.19
N GLU A 205 26.57 -8.60 -16.46
CA GLU A 205 26.70 -10.06 -16.62
C GLU A 205 25.45 -10.75 -16.08
N GLY A 206 25.02 -11.83 -16.76
CA GLY A 206 23.74 -12.49 -16.57
C GLY A 206 23.68 -13.47 -15.40
N ASP A 207 22.50 -13.56 -14.79
CA ASP A 207 21.99 -14.77 -14.16
C ASP A 207 20.78 -15.21 -15.00
N ASP A 208 20.91 -16.37 -15.64
CA ASP A 208 19.88 -17.04 -16.43
C ASP A 208 18.82 -17.65 -15.49
N ASP A 209 17.72 -16.93 -15.27
CA ASP A 209 16.37 -17.50 -15.15
C ASP A 209 15.33 -16.37 -15.03
N ASP A 210 14.31 -16.41 -15.88
CA ASP A 210 13.18 -15.47 -16.04
C ASP A 210 13.46 -14.09 -16.64
N PHE A 211 13.44 -13.96 -17.98
CA PHE A 211 12.68 -12.92 -18.71
C PHE A 211 12.77 -13.18 -20.23
N GLU A 212 11.66 -13.55 -20.88
CA GLU A 212 11.48 -13.25 -22.31
C GLU A 212 10.68 -11.93 -22.44
N PRO A 213 11.31 -10.82 -22.87
CA PRO A 213 10.63 -9.56 -23.09
C PRO A 213 10.00 -9.54 -24.49
N HIS A 214 8.72 -9.90 -24.59
CA HIS A 214 7.92 -9.43 -25.72
C HIS A 214 7.58 -7.95 -25.49
N ALA A 215 7.75 -7.10 -26.50
CA ALA A 215 7.28 -5.73 -26.45
C ALA A 215 5.76 -5.73 -26.20
N VAL A 216 5.35 -5.46 -24.96
CA VAL A 216 3.93 -5.39 -24.62
C VAL A 216 3.40 -4.11 -25.25
N VAL A 217 2.82 -4.24 -26.44
CA VAL A 217 1.94 -3.23 -27.01
C VAL A 217 0.80 -3.08 -25.99
N ARG A 218 0.76 -1.94 -25.28
CA ARG A 218 -0.32 -1.67 -24.33
C ARG A 218 -1.65 -1.72 -25.08
N HIS A 219 -2.54 -2.58 -24.64
CA HIS A 219 -3.81 -2.80 -25.31
C HIS A 219 -4.82 -1.73 -24.87
N THR A 220 -5.29 -0.93 -25.81
CA THR A 220 -6.40 0.01 -25.60
C THR A 220 -7.68 -0.59 -26.17
N ILE A 221 -8.71 -0.73 -25.34
CA ILE A 221 -10.02 -1.24 -25.75
C ILE A 221 -10.96 -0.05 -25.87
N ARG A 222 -11.69 0.03 -26.98
CA ARG A 222 -12.70 1.07 -27.19
C ARG A 222 -14.09 0.48 -27.02
N SER A 223 -14.97 1.24 -26.38
CA SER A 223 -16.39 0.94 -26.28
C SER A 223 -17.02 0.79 -27.66
N THR A 224 -17.96 -0.15 -27.80
CA THR A 224 -18.60 -0.48 -29.08
C THR A 224 -19.58 0.59 -29.59
N ASN A 225 -19.95 1.58 -28.76
CA ASN A 225 -20.94 2.59 -29.13
C ASN A 225 -20.34 3.99 -29.33
N ARG A 226 -20.30 4.43 -30.60
CA ARG A 226 -20.14 5.84 -31.02
C ARG A 226 -21.48 6.57 -31.27
N ASN A 227 -22.62 5.92 -31.04
CA ASN A 227 -23.93 6.47 -31.39
C ASN A 227 -24.80 6.70 -30.14
N VAL A 228 -25.22 7.96 -29.94
CA VAL A 228 -26.06 8.50 -28.86
C VAL A 228 -27.49 7.89 -28.81
N ARG A 229 -27.75 6.80 -29.55
CA ARG A 229 -29.10 6.24 -29.76
C ARG A 229 -29.11 4.70 -29.74
N ALA A 230 -28.38 4.08 -28.83
CA ALA A 230 -28.58 2.67 -28.48
C ALA A 230 -29.87 2.53 -27.65
N GLU A 231 -30.64 1.46 -27.89
CA GLU A 231 -31.86 1.12 -27.14
C GLU A 231 -31.58 1.15 -25.63
N ARG A 232 -32.23 2.07 -24.92
CA ARG A 232 -32.07 2.25 -23.48
C ARG A 232 -32.76 1.10 -22.76
N THR A 233 -32.10 0.48 -21.81
CA THR A 233 -32.70 -0.61 -21.02
C THR A 233 -33.78 -0.08 -20.08
N ALA A 234 -34.71 -0.90 -19.61
CA ALA A 234 -35.72 -0.48 -18.62
C ALA A 234 -35.08 0.09 -17.34
N SER A 235 -33.92 -0.47 -16.95
CA SER A 235 -33.04 0.02 -15.88
C SER A 235 -32.46 1.43 -16.15
N GLU A 236 -32.19 1.80 -17.40
CA GLU A 236 -31.75 3.15 -17.82
C GLU A 236 -32.93 4.12 -18.00
N ILE A 237 -34.11 3.63 -18.39
CA ILE A 237 -35.32 4.43 -18.60
C ILE A 237 -35.97 4.85 -17.26
N ASN A 238 -35.96 3.97 -16.24
CA ASN A 238 -36.43 4.32 -14.89
C ASN A 238 -35.65 5.49 -14.26
N CYS A 239 -34.43 5.76 -14.72
CA CYS A 239 -33.61 6.88 -14.27
C CYS A 239 -34.23 8.27 -14.58
N MET A 240 -35.06 8.40 -15.62
CA MET A 240 -35.62 9.72 -16.01
C MET A 240 -36.98 10.03 -15.37
N TYR A 241 -37.70 9.03 -14.84
CA TYR A 241 -39.00 9.23 -14.19
C TYR A 241 -38.89 9.57 -12.69
N PHE A 242 -37.72 9.34 -12.06
CA PHE A 242 -37.48 9.62 -10.64
C PHE A 242 -36.84 10.99 -10.36
N ASN A 243 -37.04 11.99 -11.23
CA ASN A 243 -36.57 13.37 -11.01
C ASN A 243 -37.22 14.10 -9.79
N LEU A 244 -37.91 13.40 -8.89
CA LEU A 244 -38.55 13.95 -7.71
C LEU A 244 -38.40 13.12 -6.41
N LEU A 245 -37.65 12.02 -6.39
CA LEU A 245 -37.28 11.31 -5.15
C LEU A 245 -35.87 10.70 -5.27
N MET A 246 -35.06 10.79 -4.21
CA MET A 246 -33.72 10.20 -4.09
C MET A 246 -33.71 8.70 -4.42
N GLY A 247 -33.48 8.33 -5.68
CA GLY A 247 -33.38 6.94 -6.13
C GLY A 247 -31.98 6.64 -6.68
N ALA A 248 -31.40 5.50 -6.28
CA ALA A 248 -30.18 5.01 -6.90
C ALA A 248 -30.47 4.38 -8.27
N CYS A 249 -29.50 4.44 -9.17
CA CYS A 249 -29.62 3.85 -10.51
C CYS A 249 -28.31 3.21 -10.98
N PHE A 250 -28.42 2.24 -11.89
CA PHE A 250 -27.27 1.70 -12.60
C PHE A 250 -26.92 2.61 -13.77
N SER A 251 -25.85 3.40 -13.62
CA SER A 251 -25.30 4.25 -14.66
C SER A 251 -24.29 3.47 -15.49
N LYS A 252 -24.57 3.25 -16.78
CA LYS A 252 -23.67 2.55 -17.70
C LYS A 252 -22.45 3.43 -17.99
N VAL A 253 -21.26 2.87 -17.79
CA VAL A 253 -19.97 3.55 -18.01
C VAL A 253 -19.15 2.92 -19.14
N PHE A 254 -19.45 1.70 -19.57
CA PHE A 254 -18.79 1.06 -20.71
C PHE A 254 -19.73 0.08 -21.42
N ASP A 255 -19.69 0.07 -22.76
CA ASP A 255 -20.52 -0.79 -23.60
C ASP A 255 -19.66 -1.82 -24.35
N GLY A 256 -20.07 -3.09 -24.29
CA GLY A 256 -19.43 -4.18 -25.04
C GLY A 256 -18.01 -4.49 -24.60
N CYS A 257 -17.74 -4.53 -23.30
CA CYS A 257 -16.44 -4.95 -22.75
C CYS A 257 -16.15 -6.42 -23.07
N PRO A 258 -15.07 -6.72 -23.82
CA PRO A 258 -14.71 -8.09 -24.18
C PRO A 258 -13.92 -8.80 -23.06
N LEU A 259 -13.48 -8.08 -22.04
CA LEU A 259 -12.63 -8.63 -20.98
C LEU A 259 -13.42 -9.51 -20.02
N LYS A 260 -12.79 -10.61 -19.59
CA LYS A 260 -13.24 -11.37 -18.43
C LYS A 260 -12.74 -10.72 -17.15
N ILE A 261 -13.58 -9.88 -16.55
CA ILE A 261 -13.26 -9.11 -15.34
C ILE A 261 -13.46 -9.99 -14.11
N ASN A 262 -12.47 -10.03 -13.22
CA ASN A 262 -12.55 -10.76 -11.95
C ASN A 262 -12.97 -9.86 -10.80
N CYS A 263 -12.41 -8.65 -10.73
CA CYS A 263 -12.66 -7.68 -9.67
C CYS A 263 -12.50 -6.23 -10.17
N ALA A 264 -13.03 -5.28 -9.40
CA ALA A 264 -12.87 -3.85 -9.65
C ALA A 264 -12.58 -3.07 -8.36
N THR A 265 -11.86 -1.97 -8.49
CA THR A 265 -11.64 -0.98 -7.43
C THR A 265 -11.63 0.42 -8.06
N SER A 266 -11.54 1.45 -7.24
CA SER A 266 -11.58 2.85 -7.69
C SER A 266 -10.42 3.65 -7.11
N TRP A 267 -9.94 4.63 -7.87
CA TRP A 267 -8.86 5.51 -7.45
C TRP A 267 -9.13 6.93 -7.95
N ILE A 268 -8.68 7.93 -7.18
CA ILE A 268 -8.75 9.34 -7.56
C ILE A 268 -7.34 9.84 -7.70
N HIS A 269 -6.98 10.34 -8.87
CA HIS A 269 -5.64 10.87 -9.10
C HIS A 269 -5.42 12.08 -8.18
N PRO A 270 -4.34 12.13 -7.36
CA PRO A 270 -4.15 13.16 -6.36
C PRO A 270 -3.99 14.56 -6.99
N ASP A 271 -3.31 14.66 -8.14
CA ASP A 271 -3.08 15.96 -8.80
C ASP A 271 -4.25 16.39 -9.69
N THR A 272 -4.69 15.57 -10.65
CA THR A 272 -5.73 15.95 -11.61
C THR A 272 -7.15 15.87 -11.03
N LYS A 273 -7.35 15.11 -9.95
CA LYS A 273 -8.67 14.78 -9.36
C LYS A 273 -9.57 13.93 -10.25
N ASP A 274 -9.04 13.37 -11.34
CA ASP A 274 -9.78 12.44 -12.18
C ASP A 274 -10.08 11.13 -11.43
N GLN A 275 -11.30 10.62 -11.63
CA GLN A 275 -11.74 9.38 -11.03
C GLN A 275 -11.55 8.22 -12.00
N TYR A 276 -10.90 7.16 -11.53
CA TYR A 276 -10.63 5.96 -12.31
C TYR A 276 -11.28 4.74 -11.68
N ILE A 277 -11.83 3.87 -12.51
CA ILE A 277 -12.12 2.49 -12.14
C ILE A 277 -10.96 1.63 -12.65
N ILE A 278 -10.44 0.77 -11.77
CA ILE A 278 -9.37 -0.17 -12.06
C ILE A 278 -9.94 -1.58 -12.03
N PHE A 279 -9.74 -2.34 -13.10
CA PHE A 279 -10.27 -3.68 -13.30
C PHE A 279 -9.17 -4.72 -13.30
N GLY A 280 -9.30 -5.75 -12.47
CA GLY A 280 -8.45 -6.94 -12.51
C GLY A 280 -9.12 -7.98 -13.39
N THR A 281 -8.45 -8.44 -14.44
CA THR A 281 -9.02 -9.32 -15.47
C THR A 281 -8.12 -10.53 -15.72
N GLU A 282 -8.59 -11.48 -16.54
CA GLU A 282 -7.76 -12.61 -16.98
C GLU A 282 -6.52 -12.16 -17.78
N ASP A 283 -6.59 -11.03 -18.48
CA ASP A 283 -5.55 -10.57 -19.42
C ASP A 283 -4.68 -9.44 -18.84
N GLY A 284 -5.06 -8.87 -17.70
CA GLY A 284 -4.35 -7.73 -17.14
C GLY A 284 -5.14 -6.90 -16.14
N ILE A 285 -4.48 -5.86 -15.66
CA ILE A 285 -5.09 -4.74 -14.94
C ILE A 285 -5.35 -3.63 -15.94
N TYR A 286 -6.60 -3.17 -16.01
CA TYR A 286 -7.05 -2.12 -16.92
C TYR A 286 -7.64 -0.94 -16.15
N THR A 287 -7.60 0.25 -16.72
CA THR A 287 -8.22 1.45 -16.15
C THR A 287 -9.23 2.09 -17.09
N LEU A 288 -10.27 2.68 -16.51
CA LEU A 288 -11.29 3.48 -17.17
C LEU A 288 -11.38 4.83 -16.46
N ASN A 289 -11.21 5.93 -17.19
CA ASN A 289 -11.38 7.28 -16.68
C ASN A 289 -12.87 7.67 -16.70
N LEU A 290 -13.45 7.98 -15.55
CA LEU A 290 -14.85 8.41 -15.42
C LEU A 290 -15.06 9.88 -15.78
N ASN A 291 -14.00 10.68 -15.81
CA ASN A 291 -14.07 12.08 -16.24
C ASN A 291 -14.08 12.18 -17.78
N GLU A 292 -13.50 11.20 -18.48
CA GLU A 292 -13.37 11.14 -19.94
C GLU A 292 -14.27 10.05 -20.55
N LEU A 293 -15.49 9.89 -20.04
CA LEU A 293 -16.46 8.90 -20.55
C LEU A 293 -16.75 9.03 -22.06
N HIS A 294 -16.51 10.21 -22.64
CA HIS A 294 -16.66 10.45 -24.07
C HIS A 294 -15.58 9.75 -24.92
N GLU A 295 -14.40 9.48 -24.35
CA GLU A 295 -13.35 8.70 -25.02
C GLU A 295 -13.66 7.20 -24.99
N ALA A 296 -14.37 6.76 -23.94
CA ALA A 296 -14.90 5.41 -23.76
C ALA A 296 -13.84 4.32 -24.00
N THR A 297 -12.63 4.55 -23.49
CA THR A 297 -11.49 3.65 -23.65
C THR A 297 -11.04 3.05 -22.33
N MET A 298 -10.65 1.78 -22.37
CA MET A 298 -9.93 1.12 -21.29
C MET A 298 -8.47 0.94 -21.68
N GLU A 299 -7.56 1.27 -20.76
CA GLU A 299 -6.12 1.19 -20.98
C GLU A 299 -5.48 0.13 -20.09
N GLN A 300 -4.61 -0.70 -20.67
CA GLN A 300 -3.90 -1.73 -19.91
C GLN A 300 -2.74 -1.12 -19.11
N LEU A 301 -2.78 -1.24 -17.78
CA LEU A 301 -1.71 -0.83 -16.88
C LEU A 301 -0.69 -1.95 -16.61
N PHE A 302 -1.17 -3.19 -16.44
CA PHE A 302 -0.31 -4.31 -16.07
C PHE A 302 -0.73 -5.60 -16.78
N PRO A 303 0.13 -6.25 -17.60
CA PRO A 303 -0.27 -7.35 -18.47
C PRO A 303 -0.17 -8.72 -17.77
N ARG A 304 -0.78 -8.85 -16.59
CA ARG A 304 -0.87 -10.14 -15.90
C ARG A 304 -2.27 -10.36 -15.37
N LYS A 305 -2.75 -11.61 -15.50
CA LYS A 305 -3.97 -12.08 -14.85
C LYS A 305 -4.03 -11.57 -13.41
N CYS A 306 -5.16 -10.97 -13.06
CA CYS A 306 -5.40 -10.38 -11.76
C CYS A 306 -6.78 -10.81 -11.25
N THR A 307 -6.82 -11.29 -10.01
CA THR A 307 -8.05 -11.83 -9.39
C THR A 307 -8.53 -11.02 -8.19
N TRP A 308 -7.70 -10.14 -7.65
CA TRP A 308 -8.03 -9.27 -6.53
C TRP A 308 -7.26 -7.95 -6.63
N LEU A 309 -7.93 -6.85 -6.27
CA LEU A 309 -7.38 -5.50 -6.26
C LEU A 309 -7.77 -4.76 -4.98
N TYR A 310 -6.88 -3.90 -4.49
CA TYR A 310 -7.18 -2.95 -3.42
C TYR A 310 -6.33 -1.71 -3.57
N VAL A 311 -6.94 -0.53 -3.43
CA VAL A 311 -6.21 0.75 -3.52
C VAL A 311 -6.12 1.39 -2.15
N ILE A 312 -4.89 1.73 -1.76
CA ILE A 312 -4.61 2.53 -0.58
C ILE A 312 -3.70 3.68 -0.95
N ASN A 313 -4.16 4.91 -0.71
CA ASN A 313 -3.51 6.13 -1.15
C ASN A 313 -3.21 6.08 -2.66
N ASN A 314 -1.93 6.00 -3.05
CA ASN A 314 -1.46 5.89 -4.44
C ASN A 314 -0.85 4.53 -4.76
N THR A 315 -1.05 3.55 -3.88
CA THR A 315 -0.53 2.19 -4.03
C THR A 315 -1.70 1.26 -4.36
N LEU A 316 -1.64 0.65 -5.54
CA LEU A 316 -2.53 -0.44 -5.92
C LEU A 316 -1.91 -1.76 -5.51
N MET A 317 -2.63 -2.52 -4.71
CA MET A 317 -2.32 -3.90 -4.37
C MET A 317 -3.05 -4.81 -5.34
N SER A 318 -2.37 -5.86 -5.83
CA SER A 318 -3.00 -6.85 -6.70
C SER A 318 -2.59 -8.26 -6.34
N LEU A 319 -3.50 -9.22 -6.52
CA LEU A 319 -3.16 -10.63 -6.58
C LEU A 319 -3.07 -11.04 -8.04
N SER A 320 -1.84 -11.24 -8.52
CA SER A 320 -1.57 -11.36 -9.96
C SER A 320 -0.55 -12.45 -10.32
N GLY A 321 -0.57 -12.87 -11.59
CA GLY A 321 0.40 -13.80 -12.18
C GLY A 321 -0.01 -15.27 -12.15
N LYS A 322 0.83 -16.14 -12.75
CA LYS A 322 0.53 -17.57 -12.94
C LYS A 322 0.49 -18.37 -11.63
N THR A 323 1.45 -18.12 -10.74
CA THR A 323 1.52 -18.77 -9.42
C THR A 323 0.76 -17.99 -8.35
N PHE A 324 0.05 -16.92 -8.74
CA PHE A 324 -0.61 -15.93 -7.89
C PHE A 324 0.25 -15.42 -6.71
N GLN A 325 0.63 -14.16 -6.79
CA GLN A 325 1.44 -13.49 -5.76
C GLN A 325 0.91 -12.09 -5.54
N LEU A 326 1.10 -11.55 -4.33
CA LEU A 326 0.78 -10.15 -4.08
C LEU A 326 1.80 -9.23 -4.75
N TYR A 327 1.30 -8.21 -5.43
CA TYR A 327 2.07 -7.13 -6.03
C TYR A 327 1.62 -5.80 -5.44
N SER A 328 2.58 -4.87 -5.32
CA SER A 328 2.36 -3.47 -4.99
C SER A 328 2.74 -2.63 -6.21
N HIS A 329 1.81 -1.79 -6.68
CA HIS A 329 1.95 -0.98 -7.87
C HIS A 329 1.87 0.50 -7.49
N ASN A 330 2.85 1.30 -7.91
CA ASN A 330 2.80 2.76 -7.75
C ASN A 330 1.94 3.35 -8.87
N LEU A 331 0.71 3.78 -8.55
CA LEU A 331 -0.25 4.26 -9.55
C LEU A 331 0.25 5.52 -10.25
N ILE A 332 0.81 6.48 -9.51
CA ILE A 332 1.32 7.73 -10.11
C ILE A 332 2.37 7.43 -11.17
N ALA A 333 3.38 6.64 -10.78
CA ALA A 333 4.48 6.32 -11.66
C ALA A 333 4.03 5.48 -12.88
N LEU A 334 3.07 4.56 -12.70
CA LEU A 334 2.49 3.80 -13.82
C LEU A 334 1.72 4.69 -14.80
N PHE A 335 0.94 5.66 -14.31
CA PHE A 335 0.20 6.60 -15.15
C PHE A 335 1.13 7.60 -15.86
N GLU A 336 2.18 8.08 -15.20
CA GLU A 336 3.19 8.93 -15.85
C GLU A 336 3.93 8.20 -16.97
N GLN A 337 4.24 6.91 -16.77
CA GLN A 337 4.82 6.06 -17.80
C GLN A 337 3.84 5.79 -18.96
N ALA A 338 2.54 5.84 -18.71
CA ALA A 338 1.52 5.73 -19.76
C ALA A 338 1.50 6.96 -20.68
N LYS A 339 1.69 8.16 -20.12
CA LYS A 339 1.61 9.45 -20.84
C LYS A 339 2.81 9.83 -21.71
N LYS A 340 3.92 9.08 -21.70
CA LYS A 340 5.11 9.32 -22.55
C LYS A 340 5.27 8.28 -23.67
N PRO A 341 4.41 8.29 -24.72
CA PRO A 341 4.54 7.37 -25.85
C PRO A 341 5.57 7.91 -26.86
N GLY A 342 6.85 7.65 -26.60
CA GLY A 342 7.92 8.00 -27.54
C GLY A 342 9.25 8.21 -26.82
N LEU A 343 10.25 7.41 -27.19
CA LEU A 343 11.61 7.33 -26.63
C LEU A 343 11.74 6.76 -25.19
N ALA A 344 10.89 7.12 -24.22
CA ALA A 344 10.96 6.50 -22.87
C ALA A 344 10.36 5.08 -22.81
N ALA A 345 9.58 4.68 -23.82
CA ALA A 345 9.08 3.31 -23.99
C ALA A 345 10.21 2.29 -24.29
N HIS A 346 11.44 2.74 -24.54
CA HIS A 346 12.62 1.88 -24.67
C HIS A 346 13.36 1.65 -23.35
N ILE A 347 13.03 2.38 -22.28
CA ILE A 347 13.46 1.99 -20.93
C ILE A 347 12.46 0.95 -20.44
N GLN A 348 12.65 -0.28 -20.91
CA GLN A 348 12.02 -1.46 -20.34
C GLN A 348 12.53 -1.61 -18.90
N THR A 349 11.80 -1.10 -17.91
CA THR A 349 12.10 -1.31 -16.47
C THR A 349 11.94 -2.78 -16.04
N HIS A 350 11.55 -3.65 -16.97
CA HIS A 350 11.58 -5.11 -16.87
C HIS A 350 12.92 -5.74 -17.31
N ARG A 351 13.91 -4.97 -17.77
CA ARG A 351 15.26 -5.49 -18.17
C ARG A 351 16.32 -5.45 -17.07
N PHE A 352 15.98 -5.01 -15.86
CA PHE A 352 16.87 -5.15 -14.73
C PHE A 352 16.52 -6.45 -13.99
N PRO A 353 17.48 -7.37 -13.78
CA PRO A 353 17.29 -8.46 -12.83
C PRO A 353 16.75 -7.89 -11.51
N ASP A 354 15.82 -8.58 -10.85
CA ASP A 354 15.19 -8.21 -9.55
C ASP A 354 16.24 -7.89 -8.43
N ARG A 355 17.54 -8.05 -8.69
CA ARG A 355 18.70 -7.71 -7.86
C ARG A 355 19.27 -6.30 -8.03
N ILE A 356 19.02 -5.58 -9.14
CA ILE A 356 19.74 -4.33 -9.47
C ILE A 356 18.80 -3.10 -9.49
N LEU A 357 17.48 -3.29 -9.59
CA LEU A 357 16.54 -2.20 -9.32
C LEU A 357 16.21 -2.17 -7.81
N PRO A 358 16.47 -1.08 -7.08
CA PRO A 358 16.07 -1.00 -5.68
C PRO A 358 14.55 -1.11 -5.60
N ARG A 359 14.05 -1.95 -4.67
CA ARG A 359 12.62 -2.26 -4.50
C ARG A 359 11.71 -1.03 -4.30
N LYS A 360 12.29 0.13 -4.02
CA LYS A 360 11.64 1.44 -3.86
C LYS A 360 11.26 2.12 -5.19
N PHE A 361 11.88 1.76 -6.32
CA PHE A 361 11.63 2.32 -7.67
C PHE A 361 10.86 1.42 -8.60
N ALA A 362 10.63 0.18 -8.18
CA ALA A 362 9.84 -0.71 -8.99
C ALA A 362 8.42 -0.13 -9.09
N LEU A 363 8.01 0.25 -10.31
CA LEU A 363 6.63 0.62 -10.63
C LEU A 363 5.66 -0.44 -10.13
N THR A 364 6.14 -1.67 -10.05
CA THR A 364 5.44 -2.85 -9.57
C THR A 364 6.43 -3.74 -8.83
N THR A 365 6.22 -3.95 -7.53
CA THR A 365 7.05 -4.79 -6.65
C THR A 365 6.31 -6.05 -6.25
N LYS A 366 6.93 -7.22 -6.39
CA LYS A 366 6.42 -8.47 -5.80
C LYS A 366 6.58 -8.41 -4.28
N ILE A 367 5.55 -8.80 -3.54
CA ILE A 367 5.65 -8.91 -2.08
C ILE A 367 6.31 -10.25 -1.73
N PRO A 368 7.46 -10.25 -1.03
CA PRO A 368 8.12 -11.48 -0.60
C PRO A 368 7.19 -12.37 0.23
N ASP A 369 7.45 -13.68 0.21
CA ASP A 369 6.73 -14.68 1.04
C ASP A 369 5.22 -14.77 0.77
N THR A 370 4.74 -14.29 -0.39
CA THR A 370 3.32 -14.34 -0.78
C THR A 370 3.05 -15.19 -2.03
N LYS A 371 4.04 -15.99 -2.46
CA LYS A 371 3.90 -16.88 -3.62
C LYS A 371 2.88 -17.99 -3.32
N GLY A 372 1.98 -18.26 -4.25
CA GLY A 372 0.89 -19.23 -4.03
C GLY A 372 -0.28 -18.65 -3.25
N CYS A 373 -0.32 -17.33 -3.07
CA CYS A 373 -1.46 -16.66 -2.48
C CYS A 373 -2.66 -16.77 -3.43
N HIS A 374 -3.84 -17.16 -2.94
CA HIS A 374 -5.01 -17.37 -3.82
C HIS A 374 -6.27 -16.61 -3.38
N LYS A 375 -6.26 -15.98 -2.19
CA LYS A 375 -7.32 -15.09 -1.72
C LYS A 375 -6.73 -14.04 -0.79
N CYS A 376 -7.29 -12.83 -0.80
CA CYS A 376 -6.84 -11.73 0.05
C CYS A 376 -8.04 -10.99 0.64
N CYS A 377 -7.84 -10.44 1.83
CA CYS A 377 -8.80 -9.52 2.45
C CYS A 377 -8.06 -8.39 3.17
N ILE A 378 -8.76 -7.27 3.37
CA ILE A 378 -8.24 -6.06 4.01
C ILE A 378 -9.18 -5.69 5.15
N VAL A 379 -8.63 -5.21 6.26
CA VAL A 379 -9.44 -4.60 7.31
C VAL A 379 -8.73 -3.39 7.91
N ARG A 380 -9.51 -2.37 8.26
CA ARG A 380 -9.06 -1.26 9.10
C ARG A 380 -9.54 -1.52 10.52
N ASN A 381 -8.61 -1.56 11.47
CA ASN A 381 -8.95 -1.56 12.88
C ASN A 381 -9.47 -0.15 13.25
N PRO A 382 -10.75 0.02 13.63
CA PRO A 382 -11.32 1.33 13.93
C PRO A 382 -10.79 1.92 15.24
N TYR A 383 -10.26 1.09 16.15
CA TYR A 383 -9.75 1.51 17.46
C TYR A 383 -8.32 2.06 17.38
N THR A 384 -7.46 1.44 16.56
CA THR A 384 -6.05 1.84 16.40
C THR A 384 -5.77 2.62 15.12
N GLY A 385 -6.68 2.57 14.15
CA GLY A 385 -6.49 3.11 12.81
C GLY A 385 -5.59 2.27 11.89
N HIS A 386 -4.97 1.20 12.41
CA HIS A 386 -4.11 0.32 11.62
C HIS A 386 -4.89 -0.39 10.51
N LYS A 387 -4.25 -0.56 9.36
CA LYS A 387 -4.80 -1.30 8.23
C LYS A 387 -4.00 -2.57 8.01
N TYR A 388 -4.69 -3.69 7.91
CA TYR A 388 -4.11 -5.01 7.74
C TYR A 388 -4.53 -5.62 6.41
N LEU A 389 -3.61 -6.35 5.77
CA LEU A 389 -3.84 -7.18 4.59
C LEU A 389 -3.52 -8.62 4.98
N CYS A 390 -4.49 -9.52 4.80
CA CYS A 390 -4.27 -10.95 4.97
C CYS A 390 -4.29 -11.66 3.62
N GLY A 391 -3.31 -12.53 3.37
CA GLY A 391 -3.22 -13.37 2.19
C GLY A 391 -3.31 -14.84 2.55
N ALA A 392 -4.20 -15.58 1.88
CA ALA A 392 -4.34 -17.03 1.99
C ALA A 392 -3.35 -17.73 1.05
N LEU A 393 -2.42 -18.50 1.63
CA LEU A 393 -1.47 -19.35 0.94
C LEU A 393 -1.95 -20.81 0.96
N GLN A 394 -1.38 -21.66 0.09
CA GLN A 394 -1.70 -23.09 0.10
C GLN A 394 -1.44 -23.77 1.45
N SER A 395 -0.42 -23.32 2.19
CA SER A 395 0.02 -23.91 3.46
C SER A 395 -0.06 -22.95 4.64
N GLY A 396 -0.82 -21.86 4.55
CA GLY A 396 -0.91 -20.91 5.65
C GLY A 396 -1.53 -19.57 5.28
N ILE A 397 -1.28 -18.57 6.11
CA ILE A 397 -1.65 -17.18 5.85
C ILE A 397 -0.49 -16.24 6.15
N VAL A 398 -0.48 -15.12 5.45
CA VAL A 398 0.39 -13.98 5.72
C VAL A 398 -0.43 -12.81 6.21
N LEU A 399 0.00 -12.18 7.31
CA LEU A 399 -0.55 -10.93 7.79
C LEU A 399 0.45 -9.81 7.53
N LEU A 400 0.04 -8.81 6.78
CA LEU A 400 0.79 -7.59 6.53
C LEU A 400 0.05 -6.38 7.13
N GLN A 401 0.80 -5.36 7.54
CA GLN A 401 0.28 -4.11 8.05
C GLN A 401 0.76 -2.95 7.19
N TRP A 402 -0.15 -2.02 6.87
CA TRP A 402 0.20 -0.80 6.17
C TRP A 402 1.08 0.09 7.05
N TYR A 403 2.26 0.45 6.55
CA TYR A 403 3.17 1.37 7.22
C TYR A 403 3.24 2.70 6.47
N GLU A 404 2.47 3.67 6.97
CA GLU A 404 2.26 4.99 6.34
C GLU A 404 3.55 5.70 5.93
N PRO A 405 4.63 5.77 6.76
CA PRO A 405 5.85 6.50 6.37
C PRO A 405 6.57 5.92 5.15
N MET A 406 6.33 4.63 4.82
CA MET A 406 6.94 3.98 3.67
C MET A 406 5.95 3.69 2.53
N GLN A 407 4.67 4.04 2.72
CA GLN A 407 3.59 3.78 1.76
C GLN A 407 3.57 2.33 1.25
N LYS A 408 3.81 1.36 2.13
CA LYS A 408 3.86 -0.07 1.78
C LYS A 408 3.31 -0.96 2.89
N PHE A 409 2.82 -2.14 2.49
CA PHE A 409 2.46 -3.21 3.42
C PHE A 409 3.71 -3.97 3.88
N MET A 410 3.89 -4.05 5.19
CA MET A 410 5.01 -4.73 5.85
C MET A 410 4.55 -6.07 6.39
N LEU A 411 5.30 -7.14 6.15
CA LEU A 411 5.01 -8.45 6.71
C LEU A 411 5.13 -8.40 8.25
N ILE A 412 4.05 -8.77 8.93
CA ILE A 412 3.99 -8.87 10.39
C ILE A 412 4.18 -10.31 10.81
N LYS A 413 3.33 -11.22 10.31
CA LYS A 413 3.33 -12.63 10.70
C LYS A 413 3.08 -13.55 9.50
N HIS A 414 3.70 -14.73 9.57
CA HIS A 414 3.42 -15.88 8.72
C HIS A 414 2.90 -16.98 9.63
N PHE A 415 1.78 -17.59 9.28
CA PHE A 415 1.19 -18.68 10.05
C PHE A 415 0.98 -19.87 9.13
N ASP A 416 1.74 -20.93 9.38
CA ASP A 416 1.68 -22.17 8.62
C ASP A 416 0.57 -23.09 9.16
N PHE A 417 -0.43 -23.37 8.33
CA PHE A 417 -1.46 -24.37 8.55
C PHE A 417 -2.28 -24.59 7.25
N PRO A 418 -2.87 -25.77 7.02
CA PRO A 418 -3.69 -26.01 5.84
C PRO A 418 -5.00 -25.22 5.93
N LEU A 419 -5.29 -24.41 4.91
CA LEU A 419 -6.58 -23.73 4.76
C LEU A 419 -7.66 -24.67 4.20
N PRO A 420 -8.94 -24.44 4.51
CA PRO A 420 -10.05 -25.14 3.86
C PRO A 420 -9.98 -25.03 2.33
N ASN A 421 -10.29 -26.12 1.62
CA ASN A 421 -10.37 -26.14 0.17
C ASN A 421 -11.69 -26.79 -0.27
N PRO A 422 -12.65 -26.05 -0.87
CA PRO A 422 -12.56 -24.65 -1.30
C PRO A 422 -12.65 -23.63 -0.15
N LEU A 423 -11.89 -22.52 -0.27
CA LEU A 423 -11.88 -21.42 0.70
C LEU A 423 -13.01 -20.41 0.41
N ASN A 424 -14.24 -20.77 0.80
CA ASN A 424 -15.43 -19.97 0.51
C ASN A 424 -15.45 -18.64 1.30
N VAL A 425 -15.03 -18.65 2.56
CA VAL A 425 -14.97 -17.47 3.44
C VAL A 425 -13.50 -17.14 3.73
N PHE A 426 -13.13 -15.86 3.63
CA PHE A 426 -11.79 -15.41 4.03
C PHE A 426 -11.84 -13.94 4.43
N GLU A 427 -12.27 -13.67 5.66
CA GLU A 427 -12.53 -12.33 6.15
C GLU A 427 -11.81 -12.07 7.47
N MET A 428 -11.34 -10.84 7.68
CA MET A 428 -10.73 -10.44 8.94
C MET A 428 -11.77 -9.83 9.89
N LEU A 429 -11.83 -10.34 11.11
CA LEU A 429 -12.70 -9.86 12.17
C LEU A 429 -11.86 -9.06 13.17
N VAL A 430 -12.12 -7.75 13.26
CA VAL A 430 -11.50 -6.92 14.29
C VAL A 430 -12.22 -7.19 15.61
N ILE A 431 -11.44 -7.42 16.67
CA ILE A 431 -11.97 -7.57 18.03
C ILE A 431 -11.42 -6.42 18.87
N PRO A 432 -12.24 -5.80 19.73
CA PRO A 432 -11.75 -4.82 20.69
C PRO A 432 -10.65 -5.45 21.56
N GLU A 433 -9.66 -4.65 21.98
CA GLU A 433 -8.57 -5.06 22.89
C GLU A 433 -7.55 -6.08 22.31
N GLN A 434 -7.80 -6.66 21.13
CA GLN A 434 -6.82 -7.52 20.43
C GLN A 434 -5.89 -6.70 19.54
N GLU A 435 -4.62 -7.09 19.47
CA GLU A 435 -3.60 -6.39 18.68
C GLU A 435 -3.82 -6.59 17.17
N TYR A 436 -4.10 -7.84 16.78
CA TYR A 436 -4.32 -8.27 15.41
C TYR A 436 -5.77 -8.77 15.22
N PRO A 437 -6.35 -8.60 14.01
CA PRO A 437 -7.64 -9.19 13.70
C PRO A 437 -7.57 -10.73 13.72
N MET A 438 -8.70 -11.37 13.98
CA MET A 438 -8.87 -12.80 13.69
C MET A 438 -9.18 -13.00 12.21
N VAL A 439 -8.89 -14.18 11.68
CA VAL A 439 -9.20 -14.53 10.29
C VAL A 439 -10.26 -15.62 10.25
N CYS A 440 -11.45 -15.28 9.77
CA CYS A 440 -12.54 -16.23 9.52
C CYS A 440 -12.32 -16.95 8.18
N VAL A 441 -12.23 -18.28 8.22
CA VAL A 441 -11.93 -19.12 7.05
C VAL A 441 -13.09 -20.03 6.64
N ALA A 442 -14.07 -20.21 7.51
CA ALA A 442 -15.29 -20.93 7.21
C ALA A 442 -16.45 -20.50 8.11
N LEU A 443 -17.66 -20.78 7.64
CA LEU A 443 -18.89 -20.66 8.40
C LEU A 443 -19.56 -22.02 8.43
N SER A 444 -19.99 -22.45 9.61
CA SER A 444 -20.77 -23.66 9.82
C SER A 444 -22.09 -23.35 10.53
N LYS A 445 -23.02 -24.32 10.51
CA LYS A 445 -24.30 -24.17 11.22
C LYS A 445 -24.03 -24.15 12.72
N GLY A 446 -24.66 -23.23 13.45
CA GLY A 446 -24.50 -23.16 14.90
C GLY A 446 -24.89 -24.46 15.60
N THR A 447 -24.17 -24.78 16.67
CA THR A 447 -24.36 -26.00 17.46
C THR A 447 -25.46 -25.85 18.52
N GLU A 448 -25.66 -24.62 19.00
CA GLU A 448 -26.72 -24.26 19.96
C GLU A 448 -27.96 -23.71 19.25
N SER A 449 -29.14 -23.89 19.85
CA SER A 449 -30.40 -23.32 19.33
C SER A 449 -30.40 -21.78 19.23
N SER A 450 -29.59 -21.12 20.06
CA SER A 450 -29.44 -19.65 20.07
C SER A 450 -28.37 -19.13 19.10
N GLN A 451 -27.58 -20.02 18.53
CA GLN A 451 -26.47 -19.71 17.63
C GLN A 451 -26.88 -20.04 16.20
N VAL A 452 -26.94 -19.03 15.34
CA VAL A 452 -27.36 -19.23 13.95
C VAL A 452 -26.20 -19.74 13.10
N VAL A 453 -24.99 -19.26 13.38
CA VAL A 453 -23.76 -19.64 12.68
C VAL A 453 -22.61 -19.84 13.65
N GLN A 454 -21.67 -20.67 13.27
CA GLN A 454 -20.38 -20.80 13.94
C GLN A 454 -19.28 -20.29 13.01
N PHE A 455 -18.45 -19.39 13.52
CA PHE A 455 -17.29 -18.88 12.80
C PHE A 455 -16.09 -19.78 13.08
N GLU A 456 -15.45 -20.28 12.03
CA GLU A 456 -14.16 -20.95 12.13
C GLU A 456 -13.07 -19.90 11.94
N THR A 457 -12.46 -19.48 13.04
CA THR A 457 -11.53 -18.34 13.07
C THR A 457 -10.13 -18.75 13.49
N ILE A 458 -9.13 -18.08 12.94
CA ILE A 458 -7.73 -18.21 13.32
C ILE A 458 -7.36 -17.01 14.15
N ASN A 459 -6.83 -17.28 15.35
CA ASN A 459 -6.35 -16.24 16.24
C ASN A 459 -4.88 -15.92 15.96
N LEU A 460 -4.64 -14.73 15.38
CA LEU A 460 -3.28 -14.25 15.08
C LEU A 460 -2.53 -13.69 16.30
N ASN A 461 -3.19 -13.58 17.45
CA ASN A 461 -2.62 -13.05 18.70
C ASN A 461 -1.99 -14.15 19.58
N SER A 462 -2.32 -15.42 19.35
CA SER A 462 -1.79 -16.56 20.10
C SER A 462 -0.83 -17.40 19.27
N ALA A 463 0.26 -17.89 19.87
CA ALA A 463 1.22 -18.78 19.22
C ALA A 463 0.80 -20.27 19.24
N SER A 464 -0.28 -20.61 19.96
CA SER A 464 -0.63 -22.00 20.30
C SER A 464 -2.14 -22.30 20.35
N SER A 465 -3.01 -21.36 20.00
CA SER A 465 -4.46 -21.54 20.21
C SER A 465 -5.23 -21.24 18.91
N TRP A 466 -5.66 -22.30 18.24
CA TRP A 466 -6.43 -22.25 16.99
C TRP A 466 -7.89 -21.84 17.17
N PHE A 467 -8.35 -21.64 18.41
CA PHE A 467 -9.72 -21.25 18.72
C PHE A 467 -9.73 -20.35 19.97
N THR A 468 -10.48 -19.27 19.93
CA THR A 468 -10.69 -18.38 21.08
C THR A 468 -12.17 -18.03 21.23
N GLU A 469 -12.60 -17.87 22.48
CA GLU A 469 -13.90 -17.28 22.80
C GLU A 469 -13.93 -15.84 22.30
N ILE A 470 -14.91 -15.54 21.46
CA ILE A 470 -14.97 -14.30 20.70
C ILE A 470 -15.76 -13.24 21.51
N GLY A 471 -15.61 -11.93 21.23
CA GLY A 471 -16.24 -10.81 21.95
C GLY A 471 -17.63 -10.37 21.42
N THR A 472 -18.15 -9.21 21.83
CA THR A 472 -19.55 -8.76 21.60
C THR A 472 -19.78 -7.94 20.31
N ASP A 473 -18.82 -7.92 19.40
CA ASP A 473 -18.90 -7.15 18.15
C ASP A 473 -19.89 -7.73 17.14
N THR A 474 -20.29 -6.91 16.17
CA THR A 474 -21.42 -7.18 15.26
C THR A 474 -20.93 -7.53 13.87
N VAL A 475 -21.45 -8.63 13.32
CA VAL A 475 -21.13 -9.12 11.98
C VAL A 475 -22.42 -9.34 11.20
N LEU A 476 -22.42 -8.96 9.93
CA LEU A 476 -23.48 -9.29 8.99
C LEU A 476 -23.16 -10.60 8.30
N VAL A 477 -24.08 -11.55 8.33
CA VAL A 477 -23.95 -12.84 7.68
C VAL A 477 -25.08 -13.03 6.70
N CYS A 478 -24.72 -13.23 5.43
CA CYS A 478 -25.64 -13.55 4.36
C CYS A 478 -25.82 -15.07 4.27
N LEU A 479 -27.05 -15.55 4.47
CA LEU A 479 -27.43 -16.95 4.39
C LEU A 479 -28.61 -17.10 3.44
N ASP A 480 -28.32 -17.52 2.21
CA ASP A 480 -29.32 -17.81 1.18
C ASP A 480 -30.23 -16.59 0.87
N ARG A 481 -31.40 -16.49 1.51
CA ARG A 481 -32.36 -15.39 1.37
C ARG A 481 -32.41 -14.42 2.55
N PHE A 482 -31.47 -14.54 3.47
CA PHE A 482 -31.48 -13.78 4.72
C PHE A 482 -30.16 -13.06 4.94
N VAL A 483 -30.23 -11.81 5.38
CA VAL A 483 -29.12 -11.10 5.99
C VAL A 483 -29.36 -11.04 7.49
N LYS A 484 -28.48 -11.67 8.27
CA LYS A 484 -28.60 -11.77 9.72
C LYS A 484 -27.52 -10.94 10.40
N ILE A 485 -27.92 -10.18 11.41
CA ILE A 485 -27.01 -9.41 12.26
C ILE A 485 -26.69 -10.26 13.48
N VAL A 486 -25.47 -10.78 13.54
CA VAL A 486 -25.01 -11.66 14.63
C VAL A 486 -23.88 -11.01 15.42
N ASN A 487 -23.70 -11.45 16.66
CA ASN A 487 -22.46 -11.17 17.38
C ASN A 487 -21.33 -12.09 16.89
N LEU A 488 -20.11 -11.92 17.39
CA LEU A 488 -18.99 -12.77 16.99
C LEU A 488 -19.10 -14.23 17.48
N GLN A 489 -19.99 -14.53 18.43
CA GLN A 489 -20.36 -15.92 18.76
C GLN A 489 -21.40 -16.50 17.78
N GLY A 490 -21.87 -15.72 16.80
CA GLY A 490 -22.85 -16.13 15.80
C GLY A 490 -24.29 -16.21 16.31
N LYS A 491 -24.59 -15.59 17.44
CA LYS A 491 -25.95 -15.42 17.98
C LYS A 491 -26.58 -14.14 17.45
N LEU A 492 -27.87 -14.16 17.18
CA LEU A 492 -28.59 -12.97 16.68
C LEU A 492 -28.51 -11.82 17.68
N LYS A 493 -28.16 -10.63 17.19
CA LYS A 493 -28.12 -9.43 18.00
C LYS A 493 -29.52 -8.81 18.05
N SER A 494 -30.21 -9.01 19.17
CA SER A 494 -31.49 -8.34 19.44
C SER A 494 -31.25 -6.86 19.77
N SER A 495 -31.94 -5.96 19.06
CA SER A 495 -31.92 -4.52 19.29
C SER A 495 -33.33 -3.95 19.14
N LYS A 496 -33.71 -3.01 20.00
CA LYS A 496 -34.97 -2.26 19.85
C LYS A 496 -34.92 -1.25 18.69
N LYS A 497 -33.73 -0.99 18.12
CA LYS A 497 -33.49 0.05 17.11
C LYS A 497 -33.15 -0.50 15.72
N LEU A 498 -32.72 -1.76 15.63
CA LEU A 498 -32.24 -2.38 14.40
C LEU A 498 -32.86 -3.77 14.26
N ALA A 499 -33.30 -4.11 13.05
CA ALA A 499 -33.73 -5.44 12.67
C ALA A 499 -32.56 -6.42 12.83
N SER A 500 -32.79 -7.52 13.54
CA SER A 500 -31.79 -8.59 13.72
C SER A 500 -31.65 -9.48 12.48
N GLU A 501 -32.67 -9.47 11.62
CA GLU A 501 -32.77 -10.28 10.42
C GLU A 501 -33.53 -9.48 9.35
N LEU A 502 -33.02 -9.51 8.13
CA LEU A 502 -33.67 -8.96 6.94
C LEU A 502 -33.90 -10.12 5.97
N SER A 503 -35.15 -10.28 5.54
CA SER A 503 -35.55 -11.35 4.61
C SER A 503 -35.73 -10.81 3.19
N PHE A 504 -35.38 -11.63 2.21
CA PHE A 504 -35.51 -11.32 0.79
C PHE A 504 -36.29 -12.46 0.11
N ASP A 505 -37.03 -12.13 -0.94
CA ASP A 505 -37.83 -13.08 -1.72
C ASP A 505 -37.02 -13.80 -2.81
N PHE A 506 -35.72 -13.51 -2.89
CA PHE A 506 -34.75 -14.08 -3.84
C PHE A 506 -33.50 -14.59 -3.12
N CYS A 507 -32.75 -15.48 -3.78
CA CYS A 507 -31.42 -15.90 -3.31
C CYS A 507 -30.40 -14.79 -3.55
N ILE A 508 -29.72 -14.39 -2.48
CA ILE A 508 -28.75 -13.31 -2.49
C ILE A 508 -27.41 -13.84 -3.00
N GLU A 509 -26.86 -13.20 -4.03
CA GLU A 509 -25.55 -13.56 -4.58
C GLU A 509 -24.41 -12.76 -3.94
N SER A 510 -24.67 -11.49 -3.61
CA SER A 510 -23.72 -10.63 -2.92
C SER A 510 -24.43 -9.53 -2.15
N VAL A 511 -23.73 -8.97 -1.15
CA VAL A 511 -24.25 -7.89 -0.33
C VAL A 511 -23.25 -6.74 -0.25
N VAL A 512 -23.76 -5.52 -0.20
CA VAL A 512 -22.98 -4.33 0.13
C VAL A 512 -23.59 -3.71 1.38
N CYS A 513 -22.82 -3.69 2.46
CA CYS A 513 -23.23 -3.05 3.70
C CYS A 513 -22.99 -1.54 3.61
N LEU A 514 -23.98 -0.78 4.04
CA LEU A 514 -23.94 0.68 4.11
C LEU A 514 -24.17 1.08 5.58
N GLN A 515 -24.16 2.38 5.86
CA GLN A 515 -24.25 2.86 7.24
C GLN A 515 -25.59 2.49 7.91
N ASP A 516 -26.70 2.68 7.20
CA ASP A 516 -28.06 2.49 7.73
C ASP A 516 -28.90 1.45 6.95
N SER A 517 -28.31 0.83 5.94
CA SER A 517 -29.00 -0.12 5.04
C SER A 517 -28.04 -1.18 4.49
N VAL A 518 -28.62 -2.19 3.83
CA VAL A 518 -27.88 -3.19 3.05
C VAL A 518 -28.44 -3.22 1.63
N LEU A 519 -27.56 -3.35 0.64
CA LEU A 519 -27.93 -3.70 -0.73
C LEU A 519 -27.69 -5.18 -0.93
N ALA A 520 -28.74 -5.93 -1.25
CA ALA A 520 -28.67 -7.33 -1.64
C ALA A 520 -28.78 -7.42 -3.17
N PHE A 521 -27.78 -8.03 -3.79
CA PHE A 521 -27.72 -8.23 -5.23
C PHE A 521 -28.15 -9.65 -5.57
N TRP A 522 -28.94 -9.79 -6.62
CA TRP A 522 -29.36 -11.06 -7.19
C TRP A 522 -29.11 -11.05 -8.69
N LYS A 523 -29.23 -12.22 -9.32
CA LYS A 523 -28.98 -12.41 -10.75
C LYS A 523 -29.51 -11.30 -11.69
N HIS A 524 -30.71 -10.78 -11.47
CA HIS A 524 -31.41 -9.84 -12.35
C HIS A 524 -31.53 -8.42 -11.76
N GLY A 525 -30.85 -8.13 -10.64
CA GLY A 525 -31.08 -6.85 -9.99
C GLY A 525 -30.48 -6.70 -8.60
N MET A 526 -31.03 -5.74 -7.85
CA MET A 526 -30.71 -5.50 -6.46
C MET A 526 -31.93 -5.00 -5.69
N GLN A 527 -31.93 -5.22 -4.39
CA GLN A 527 -32.87 -4.62 -3.44
C GLN A 527 -32.10 -4.05 -2.24
N GLY A 528 -32.37 -2.79 -1.92
CA GLY A 528 -31.88 -2.11 -0.73
C GLY A 528 -32.89 -2.18 0.39
N LYS A 529 -32.46 -2.49 1.61
CA LYS A 529 -33.31 -2.52 2.82
C LYS A 529 -32.69 -1.76 3.98
N SER A 530 -33.53 -1.03 4.72
CA SER A 530 -33.16 -0.29 5.93
C SER A 530 -32.94 -1.25 7.11
N PHE A 531 -31.83 -1.09 7.84
CA PHE A 531 -31.64 -1.86 9.08
C PHE A 531 -32.62 -1.44 10.19
N LYS A 532 -33.21 -0.25 10.13
CA LYS A 532 -34.11 0.27 11.18
C LYS A 532 -35.55 -0.19 10.98
N SER A 533 -36.04 -0.15 9.75
CA SER A 533 -37.45 -0.43 9.43
C SER A 533 -37.69 -1.75 8.69
N ASP A 534 -36.65 -2.43 8.18
CA ASP A 534 -36.78 -3.56 7.24
C ASP A 534 -37.58 -3.21 5.96
N GLU A 535 -37.81 -1.91 5.72
CA GLU A 535 -38.47 -1.43 4.52
C GLU A 535 -37.49 -1.40 3.35
N VAL A 536 -38.01 -1.72 2.17
CA VAL A 536 -37.29 -1.59 0.91
C VAL A 536 -37.04 -0.11 0.64
N THR A 537 -35.77 0.28 0.60
CA THR A 537 -35.36 1.65 0.30
C THR A 537 -35.23 1.88 -1.20
N GLN A 538 -34.78 0.85 -1.94
CA GLN A 538 -34.46 0.94 -3.36
C GLN A 538 -34.62 -0.45 -3.99
N GLU A 539 -35.04 -0.50 -5.25
CA GLU A 539 -35.15 -1.76 -5.99
C GLU A 539 -34.88 -1.54 -7.49
N ILE A 540 -34.07 -2.42 -8.06
CA ILE A 540 -33.79 -2.45 -9.49
C ILE A 540 -33.93 -3.91 -9.92
N SER A 541 -34.83 -4.17 -10.87
CA SER A 541 -35.05 -5.50 -11.45
C SER A 541 -35.13 -5.39 -12.97
N ASP A 542 -34.34 -6.20 -13.66
CA ASP A 542 -34.28 -6.27 -15.12
C ASP A 542 -33.96 -7.70 -15.56
N GLU A 543 -35.01 -8.49 -15.81
CA GLU A 543 -34.90 -9.91 -16.20
C GLU A 543 -34.20 -10.12 -17.55
N THR A 544 -34.10 -9.07 -18.37
CA THR A 544 -33.41 -9.14 -19.67
C THR A 544 -31.90 -9.24 -19.52
N ARG A 545 -31.38 -8.97 -18.32
CA ARG A 545 -29.94 -8.96 -18.02
C ARG A 545 -29.59 -9.76 -16.78
N VAL A 546 -28.39 -10.30 -16.79
CA VAL A 546 -27.74 -10.91 -15.62
C VAL A 546 -26.68 -9.94 -15.12
N PHE A 547 -26.78 -9.49 -13.88
CA PHE A 547 -25.84 -8.60 -13.22
C PHE A 547 -24.92 -9.36 -12.29
N ARG A 548 -23.67 -8.89 -12.18
CA ARG A 548 -22.70 -9.40 -11.21
C ARG A 548 -21.89 -8.26 -10.59
N LEU A 549 -21.78 -8.27 -9.27
CA LEU A 549 -20.94 -7.33 -8.52
C LEU A 549 -19.45 -7.60 -8.80
N LEU A 550 -18.72 -6.55 -9.18
CA LEU A 550 -17.27 -6.59 -9.43
C LEU A 550 -16.46 -5.98 -8.28
N GLY A 551 -17.01 -5.01 -7.56
CA GLY A 551 -16.35 -4.33 -6.44
C GLY A 551 -17.25 -3.30 -5.78
N SER A 552 -16.96 -2.94 -4.53
CA SER A 552 -17.81 -2.06 -3.71
C SER A 552 -17.07 -1.21 -2.66
N ASP A 553 -15.76 -1.02 -2.78
CA ASP A 553 -14.94 -0.34 -1.76
C ASP A 553 -15.31 1.16 -1.61
N ARG A 554 -15.44 1.88 -2.72
CA ARG A 554 -15.90 3.29 -2.74
C ARG A 554 -17.00 3.50 -3.77
N VAL A 555 -16.83 2.88 -4.93
CA VAL A 555 -17.84 2.83 -5.98
C VAL A 555 -18.31 1.40 -6.12
N VAL A 556 -19.63 1.20 -6.16
CA VAL A 556 -20.23 -0.10 -6.48
C VAL A 556 -20.20 -0.27 -7.99
N VAL A 557 -19.45 -1.28 -8.45
CA VAL A 557 -19.21 -1.56 -9.87
C VAL A 557 -19.84 -2.90 -10.24
N LEU A 558 -20.59 -2.92 -11.33
CA LEU A 558 -21.32 -4.08 -11.81
C LEU A 558 -20.96 -4.38 -13.26
N GLU A 559 -20.92 -5.65 -13.63
CA GLU A 559 -21.06 -6.05 -15.04
C GLU A 559 -22.46 -6.60 -15.31
N SER A 560 -22.94 -6.47 -16.55
CA SER A 560 -24.12 -7.19 -17.01
C SER A 560 -23.96 -7.84 -18.37
N ARG A 561 -24.63 -8.97 -18.57
CA ARG A 561 -24.77 -9.66 -19.85
C ARG A 561 -26.26 -9.90 -20.15
N PRO A 562 -26.69 -9.94 -21.42
CA PRO A 562 -28.06 -10.34 -21.76
C PRO A 562 -28.38 -11.75 -21.25
N THR A 563 -29.56 -11.93 -20.66
CA THR A 563 -30.01 -13.22 -20.11
C THR A 563 -30.06 -14.32 -21.18
N GLU A 564 -30.50 -13.96 -22.39
CA GLU A 564 -30.62 -14.89 -23.52
C GLU A 564 -29.27 -15.18 -24.21
N ASN A 565 -28.22 -14.38 -23.96
CA ASN A 565 -26.90 -14.57 -24.54
C ASN A 565 -25.78 -14.37 -23.50
N PRO A 566 -25.49 -15.40 -22.68
CA PRO A 566 -24.44 -15.34 -21.66
C PRO A 566 -23.02 -15.18 -22.23
N THR A 567 -22.82 -15.42 -23.53
CA THR A 567 -21.51 -15.29 -24.20
C THR A 567 -21.26 -13.91 -24.79
N ALA A 568 -22.25 -13.01 -24.75
CA ALA A 568 -22.10 -11.65 -25.22
C ALA A 568 -21.07 -10.87 -24.37
N HIS A 569 -20.54 -9.80 -24.97
CA HIS A 569 -19.70 -8.85 -24.25
C HIS A 569 -20.46 -8.18 -23.10
N SER A 570 -19.73 -7.92 -22.02
CA SER A 570 -20.30 -7.33 -20.80
C SER A 570 -20.51 -5.83 -20.94
N ASN A 571 -21.58 -5.30 -20.39
CA ASN A 571 -21.69 -3.86 -20.13
C ASN A 571 -21.27 -3.56 -18.70
N LEU A 572 -20.61 -2.43 -18.47
CA LEU A 572 -20.13 -2.03 -17.15
C LEU A 572 -20.96 -0.88 -16.60
N TYR A 573 -21.32 -0.95 -15.33
CA TYR A 573 -22.18 0.00 -14.64
C TYR A 573 -21.57 0.41 -13.30
N ILE A 574 -21.91 1.62 -12.86
CA ILE A 574 -21.73 2.09 -11.49
C ILE A 574 -23.10 2.33 -10.85
N LEU A 575 -23.22 2.12 -9.54
CA LEU A 575 -24.39 2.57 -8.80
C LEU A 575 -24.25 4.07 -8.48
N ALA A 576 -25.09 4.89 -9.09
CA ALA A 576 -25.17 6.33 -8.81
C ALA A 576 -26.35 6.63 -7.88
N GLY A 577 -26.29 7.74 -7.12
CA GLY A 577 -27.42 8.19 -6.29
C GLY A 577 -27.56 7.49 -4.93
N HIS A 578 -26.55 6.76 -4.48
CA HIS A 578 -26.52 6.14 -3.16
C HIS A 578 -25.61 6.94 -2.19
N GLU A 579 -26.01 7.12 -0.92
CA GLU A 579 -25.41 8.04 0.08
C GLU A 579 -23.90 7.86 0.37
N ASN A 580 -23.28 6.77 -0.09
CA ASN A 580 -21.82 6.55 0.03
C ASN A 580 -20.99 7.10 -1.13
N SER A 581 -21.60 7.81 -2.10
CA SER A 581 -20.93 8.24 -3.34
C SER A 581 -20.28 9.63 -3.27
N TYR A 582 -20.03 10.19 -2.06
CA TYR A 582 -19.34 11.48 -1.88
C TYR A 582 -18.25 11.43 -0.82
#